data_AF-A0A7S1DCU2-F1
#
_entry.id   AF-A0A7S1DCU2-F1
#
_cell.length_a   1.000
_cell.length_b   1.000
_cell.length_c   1.000
_cell.angle_alpha   90.00
_cell.angle_beta   90.00
_cell.angle_gamma   90.00
#
_symmetry.space_group_name_H-M   'P 1'
#
loop_
_entity.id
_entity.type
_entity.pdbx_description
1 polymer ?
#
loop_
_entity_poly.entity_id
_entity_poly.type
_entity_poly.pdbx_seq_one_letter_code
_entity_poly.pdbx_strand_id
1 'polypeptide(L)'
;WMLPTEWVYGGWPSSGEIDILEHVGYDLGNIHGSVHTAAFNHLIGTQKGGTWTTAVEDWHVYEIVWSEDKIEFVFDGLKYFEFLKLADATYEEWPFDKDFHLILNIAVGGSWGGLKGVDYGAFEGN
;
A
#
# COMPACT_ATOMS: atom_id res chain seq x y z
N TRP A 1 4.54 4.36 -1.12
CA TRP A 1 3.53 4.29 -0.04
C TRP A 1 3.52 5.59 0.73
N MET A 2 2.65 5.74 1.73
CA MET A 2 2.44 6.96 2.49
C MET A 2 2.18 6.66 3.95
N LEU A 3 2.70 7.51 4.83
CA LEU A 3 2.37 7.53 6.26
C LEU A 3 1.88 8.90 6.69
N PRO A 4 1.11 8.97 7.79
CA PRO A 4 0.71 10.23 8.38
C PRO A 4 1.94 11.03 8.80
N THR A 5 1.93 12.32 8.52
CA THR A 5 2.96 13.25 8.99
C THR A 5 2.96 13.35 10.52
N GLU A 6 1.77 13.26 11.11
CA GLU A 6 1.58 13.28 12.57
C GLU A 6 0.70 12.10 13.01
N TRP A 7 1.10 11.41 14.08
CA TRP A 7 0.43 10.20 14.60
C TRP A 7 -0.78 10.54 15.50
N VAL A 8 -1.73 11.31 14.96
CA VAL A 8 -2.85 11.90 15.71
C VAL A 8 -3.75 10.84 16.37
N TYR A 9 -3.93 9.68 15.75
CA TYR A 9 -4.79 8.59 16.23
C TYR A 9 -4.01 7.45 16.91
N GLY A 10 -2.74 7.68 17.24
CA GLY A 10 -1.82 6.68 17.78
C GLY A 10 -0.87 6.11 16.72
N GLY A 11 -0.02 5.17 17.14
CA GLY A 11 0.97 4.55 16.24
C GLY A 11 0.34 3.72 15.13
N TRP A 12 1.18 3.13 14.28
CA TRP A 12 0.72 2.22 13.24
C TRP A 12 -0.04 1.00 13.83
N PRO A 13 -1.17 0.57 13.24
CA PRO A 13 -1.80 1.11 12.04
C PRO A 13 -2.90 2.17 12.30
N SER A 14 -3.08 2.62 13.53
CA SER A 14 -4.21 3.49 13.92
C SER A 14 -4.24 4.84 13.21
N SER A 15 -3.10 5.45 12.90
CA SER A 15 -3.07 6.70 12.12
C SER A 15 -3.01 6.49 10.60
N GLY A 16 -3.13 5.26 10.13
CA GLY A 16 -3.25 4.95 8.70
C GLY A 16 -1.94 4.71 7.95
N GLU A 17 -2.06 4.04 6.81
CA GLU A 17 -1.04 3.87 5.78
C GLU A 17 -1.75 3.69 4.43
N ILE A 18 -1.17 4.25 3.37
CA ILE A 18 -1.66 4.10 1.98
C ILE A 18 -0.52 3.60 1.10
N ASP A 19 -0.65 2.36 0.64
CA ASP A 19 0.34 1.72 -0.21
C ASP A 19 -0.03 1.92 -1.67
N ILE A 20 0.41 3.04 -2.26
CA ILE A 20 0.15 3.35 -3.67
C ILE A 20 0.67 2.24 -4.61
N LEU A 21 1.84 1.67 -4.25
CA LEU A 21 2.50 0.61 -4.99
C LEU A 21 3.29 -0.27 -4.02
N GLU A 22 2.93 -1.54 -3.99
CA GLU A 22 3.79 -2.62 -3.55
C GLU A 22 3.95 -3.67 -4.65
N HIS A 23 5.16 -4.21 -4.79
CA HIS A 23 5.47 -5.32 -5.69
C HIS A 23 6.47 -6.24 -5.01
N VAL A 24 6.31 -7.55 -5.20
CA VAL A 24 7.22 -8.54 -4.63
C VAL A 24 7.83 -9.41 -5.73
N GLY A 25 9.15 -9.57 -5.68
CA GLY A 25 9.92 -10.21 -6.76
C GLY A 25 9.52 -11.66 -7.07
N TYR A 26 9.02 -12.41 -6.09
CA TYR A 26 8.55 -13.79 -6.33
C TYR A 26 7.16 -13.85 -7.00
N ASP A 27 6.38 -12.75 -6.97
CA ASP A 27 5.07 -12.61 -7.59
C ASP A 27 5.15 -11.56 -8.71
N LEU A 28 6.02 -11.85 -9.67
CA LEU A 28 6.41 -10.91 -10.72
C LEU A 28 5.19 -10.44 -11.53
N GLY A 29 5.09 -9.13 -11.73
CA GLY A 29 4.00 -8.51 -12.50
C GLY A 29 2.71 -8.25 -11.70
N ASN A 30 2.55 -8.82 -10.51
CA ASN A 30 1.39 -8.54 -9.65
C ASN A 30 1.72 -7.41 -8.68
N ILE A 31 1.17 -6.23 -8.96
CA ILE A 31 1.29 -5.06 -8.09
C ILE A 31 0.10 -4.98 -7.15
N HIS A 32 0.31 -4.41 -5.97
CA HIS A 32 -0.68 -4.29 -4.92
C HIS A 32 -0.86 -2.83 -4.54
N GLY A 33 -2.12 -2.44 -4.33
CA GLY A 33 -2.44 -1.21 -3.62
C GLY A 33 -3.31 -1.52 -2.41
N SER A 34 -2.95 -1.00 -1.25
CA SER A 34 -3.60 -1.29 0.02
C SER A 34 -3.76 -0.06 0.89
N VAL A 35 -4.67 -0.20 1.86
CA VAL A 35 -4.74 0.69 3.01
C VAL A 35 -4.56 -0.14 4.28
N HIS A 36 -3.87 0.42 5.26
CA HIS A 36 -3.82 -0.14 6.60
C HIS A 36 -4.44 0.83 7.60
N THR A 37 -5.31 0.31 8.45
CA THR A 37 -5.95 1.04 9.55
C THR A 37 -6.01 0.14 10.80
N ALA A 38 -6.46 0.67 11.93
CA ALA A 38 -6.72 -0.16 13.12
C ALA A 38 -7.68 -1.31 12.82
N ALA A 39 -8.76 -1.05 12.07
CA ALA A 39 -9.76 -2.05 11.69
C ALA A 39 -9.34 -2.94 10.53
N PHE A 40 -8.49 -2.46 9.62
CA PHE A 40 -8.12 -3.15 8.38
C PHE A 40 -6.60 -3.29 8.26
N ASN A 41 -6.04 -4.40 8.74
CA ASN A 41 -4.60 -4.65 8.60
C ASN A 41 -4.26 -6.14 8.61
N HIS A 42 -3.03 -6.45 8.19
CA HIS A 42 -2.56 -7.82 8.01
C HIS A 42 -2.36 -8.57 9.34
N LEU A 43 -2.11 -7.87 10.47
CA LEU A 43 -1.91 -8.53 11.76
C LEU A 43 -3.18 -9.23 12.27
N ILE A 44 -4.34 -8.71 11.90
CA ILE A 44 -5.65 -9.26 12.28
C ILE A 44 -6.39 -9.91 11.10
N GLY A 45 -5.78 -9.98 9.92
CA GLY A 45 -6.33 -10.67 8.75
C GLY A 45 -7.52 -9.96 8.08
N THR A 46 -7.65 -8.64 8.25
CA THR A 46 -8.76 -7.83 7.72
C THR A 46 -8.33 -6.84 6.63
N GLN A 47 -7.15 -7.04 6.05
CA GLN A 47 -6.55 -6.18 5.04
C GLN A 47 -7.51 -5.82 3.89
N LYS A 48 -7.39 -4.58 3.40
CA LYS A 48 -8.15 -4.04 2.28
C LYS A 48 -7.17 -3.57 1.21
N GLY A 49 -7.35 -4.08 0.01
CA GLY A 49 -6.49 -3.77 -1.13
C GLY A 49 -6.97 -4.46 -2.39
N GLY A 50 -6.34 -4.10 -3.51
CA GLY A 50 -6.52 -4.76 -4.79
C GLY A 50 -5.19 -5.08 -5.46
N THR A 51 -5.27 -5.87 -6.51
CA THR A 51 -4.12 -6.29 -7.31
C THR A 51 -4.37 -5.97 -8.77
N TRP A 52 -3.30 -5.60 -9.48
CA TRP A 52 -3.28 -5.46 -10.93
C TRP A 52 -2.08 -6.22 -11.51
N THR A 53 -2.23 -6.76 -12.70
CA THR A 53 -1.15 -7.47 -13.40
C THR A 53 -0.62 -6.60 -14.54
N THR A 54 0.70 -6.41 -14.59
CA THR A 54 1.37 -5.63 -15.62
C THR A 54 2.73 -6.21 -16.02
N ALA A 55 3.29 -5.71 -17.11
CA ALA A 55 4.70 -5.93 -17.45
C ALA A 55 5.60 -5.14 -16.49
N VAL A 56 6.69 -5.74 -16.02
CA VAL A 56 7.62 -5.09 -15.07
C VAL A 56 8.77 -4.36 -15.76
N GLU A 57 8.91 -4.52 -17.09
CA GLU A 57 10.00 -3.94 -17.87
C GLU A 57 9.66 -2.53 -18.42
N ASP A 58 8.39 -2.14 -18.36
CA ASP A 58 7.90 -0.86 -18.87
C ASP A 58 7.70 0.18 -17.74
N TRP A 59 7.75 1.46 -18.12
CA TRP A 59 7.35 2.54 -17.23
C TRP A 59 5.83 2.60 -17.13
N HIS A 60 5.33 2.69 -15.91
CA HIS A 60 3.90 2.76 -15.59
C HIS A 60 3.58 3.92 -14.66
N VAL A 61 2.32 4.38 -14.67
CA VAL A 61 1.80 5.40 -13.76
C VAL A 61 0.98 4.74 -12.67
N TYR A 62 1.41 4.93 -11.43
CA TYR A 62 0.70 4.51 -10.21
C TYR A 62 0.13 5.74 -9.54
N GLU A 63 -1.17 5.75 -9.31
CA GLU A 63 -1.90 6.92 -8.84
C GLU A 63 -2.91 6.53 -7.76
N ILE A 64 -3.14 7.47 -6.84
CA ILE A 64 -4.33 7.47 -6.00
C ILE A 64 -5.15 8.74 -6.24
N VAL A 65 -6.46 8.59 -6.24
CA VAL A 65 -7.41 9.71 -6.12
C VAL A 65 -8.00 9.66 -4.71
N TRP A 66 -7.54 10.56 -3.86
CA TRP A 66 -7.92 10.62 -2.45
C TRP A 66 -8.84 11.83 -2.18
N SER A 67 -9.96 11.55 -1.52
CA SER A 67 -10.97 12.52 -1.10
C SER A 67 -11.45 12.21 0.32
N GLU A 68 -12.35 13.04 0.85
CA GLU A 68 -12.91 12.83 2.20
C GLU A 68 -13.64 11.49 2.38
N ASP A 69 -14.21 10.95 1.29
CA ASP A 69 -15.12 9.80 1.35
C ASP A 69 -14.53 8.53 0.71
N LYS A 70 -13.44 8.64 -0.05
CA LYS A 70 -12.84 7.50 -0.74
C LYS A 70 -11.38 7.70 -1.13
N ILE A 71 -10.69 6.58 -1.29
CA ILE A 71 -9.38 6.45 -1.93
C ILE A 71 -9.53 5.47 -3.11
N GLU A 72 -9.31 5.94 -4.32
CA GLU A 72 -9.27 5.11 -5.52
C GLU A 72 -7.81 4.84 -5.90
N PHE A 73 -7.49 3.60 -6.23
CA PHE A 73 -6.19 3.20 -6.76
C PHE A 73 -6.29 3.00 -8.26
N VAL A 74 -5.39 3.65 -8.98
CA VAL A 74 -5.41 3.79 -10.43
C VAL A 74 -4.06 3.37 -10.99
N PHE A 75 -4.10 2.54 -12.02
CA PHE A 75 -2.94 2.05 -12.74
C PHE A 75 -3.10 2.41 -14.22
N ASP A 76 -2.18 3.18 -14.78
CA ASP A 76 -2.23 3.67 -16.18
C ASP A 76 -3.61 4.27 -16.57
N GLY A 77 -4.20 5.04 -15.65
CA GLY A 77 -5.51 5.68 -15.83
C GLY A 77 -6.72 4.75 -15.64
N LEU A 78 -6.50 3.48 -15.29
CA LEU A 78 -7.56 2.51 -15.01
C LEU A 78 -7.67 2.24 -13.50
N LYS A 79 -8.83 2.54 -12.92
CA LYS A 79 -9.12 2.20 -11.52
C LYS A 79 -9.18 0.67 -11.36
N TYR A 80 -8.45 0.15 -10.38
CA TYR A 80 -8.48 -1.28 -10.05
C TYR A 80 -8.94 -1.59 -8.62
N PHE A 81 -8.91 -0.60 -7.73
CA PHE A 81 -9.38 -0.75 -6.36
C PHE A 81 -9.96 0.57 -5.84
N GLU A 82 -10.92 0.46 -4.92
CA GLU A 82 -11.56 1.59 -4.26
C GLU A 82 -11.80 1.23 -2.80
N PHE A 83 -11.38 2.11 -1.90
CA PHE A 83 -11.67 2.03 -0.48
C PHE A 83 -12.62 3.17 -0.10
N LEU A 84 -13.82 2.81 0.36
CA LEU A 84 -14.90 3.74 0.70
C LEU A 84 -14.96 3.95 2.22
N LYS A 85 -15.14 5.21 2.62
CA LYS A 85 -15.50 5.57 4.00
C LYS A 85 -16.92 5.11 4.30
N LEU A 86 -17.09 4.35 5.38
CA LEU A 86 -18.43 3.99 5.87
C LEU A 86 -19.09 5.22 6.52
N ALA A 87 -20.43 5.28 6.46
CA ALA A 87 -21.17 6.44 6.97
C ALA A 87 -20.94 6.72 8.47
N ASP A 88 -20.70 5.67 9.24
CA ASP A 88 -20.41 5.67 10.68
C ASP A 88 -18.95 5.34 10.99
N ALA A 89 -18.05 5.44 10.00
CA ALA A 89 -16.63 5.20 10.17
C ALA A 89 -16.05 6.10 11.25
N THR A 90 -15.28 5.49 12.16
CA THR A 90 -14.41 6.20 13.09
C THR A 90 -13.00 6.29 12.50
N TYR A 91 -12.05 6.83 13.26
CA TYR A 91 -10.64 6.80 12.86
C TYR A 91 -10.11 5.35 12.74
N GLU A 92 -10.77 4.36 13.36
CA GLU A 92 -10.34 2.97 13.27
C GLU A 92 -10.50 2.41 11.85
N GLU A 93 -11.55 2.84 11.14
CA GLU A 93 -11.81 2.51 9.74
C GLU A 93 -11.27 3.56 8.76
N TRP A 94 -11.24 4.84 9.16
CA TRP A 94 -10.90 5.96 8.29
C TRP A 94 -9.99 7.01 8.97
N PRO A 95 -8.68 6.72 9.13
CA PRO A 95 -7.71 7.69 9.65
C PRO A 95 -7.15 8.64 8.56
N PHE A 96 -7.78 8.70 7.38
CA PHE A 96 -7.30 9.42 6.20
C PHE A 96 -7.86 10.85 6.11
N ASP A 97 -7.80 11.59 7.23
CA ASP A 97 -8.26 12.97 7.36
C ASP A 97 -7.19 13.89 7.98
N LYS A 98 -5.93 13.48 7.88
CA LYS A 98 -4.72 14.22 8.30
C LYS A 98 -3.72 14.27 7.16
N ASP A 99 -2.69 15.11 7.29
CA ASP A 99 -1.62 15.18 6.30
C ASP A 99 -0.77 13.91 6.30
N PHE A 100 -0.42 13.45 5.09
CA PHE A 100 0.47 12.31 4.86
C PHE A 100 1.69 12.76 4.07
N HIS A 101 2.79 12.02 4.19
CA HIS A 101 4.00 12.20 3.40
C HIS A 101 4.33 10.94 2.60
N LEU A 102 5.00 11.12 1.47
CA LEU A 102 5.42 10.04 0.58
C LEU A 102 6.65 9.31 1.14
N ILE A 103 6.66 8.00 0.97
CA ILE A 103 7.82 7.15 1.21
C ILE A 103 8.06 6.28 -0.03
N LEU A 104 9.31 6.26 -0.48
CA LEU A 104 9.79 5.43 -1.58
C LEU A 104 11.01 4.64 -1.11
N ASN A 105 10.94 3.32 -1.20
CA ASN A 105 12.04 2.43 -0.86
C ASN A 105 11.99 1.16 -1.72
N ILE A 106 13.11 0.43 -1.70
CA ILE A 106 13.22 -0.93 -2.19
C ILE A 106 13.68 -1.77 -1.00
N ALA A 107 12.85 -2.73 -0.57
CA ALA A 107 13.17 -3.62 0.53
C ALA A 107 13.82 -4.92 0.03
N VAL A 108 14.72 -5.49 0.83
CA VAL A 108 15.33 -6.80 0.58
C VAL A 108 15.08 -7.69 1.79
N GLY A 109 14.38 -8.82 1.59
CA GLY A 109 13.95 -9.71 2.67
C GLY A 109 12.58 -9.35 3.25
N GLY A 110 12.44 -9.43 4.58
CA GLY A 110 11.14 -9.30 5.26
C GLY A 110 10.28 -10.56 5.20
N SER A 111 9.21 -10.60 6.00
CA SER A 111 8.31 -11.76 6.08
C SER A 111 7.57 -12.04 4.77
N TRP A 112 7.22 -10.97 4.04
CA TRP A 112 6.58 -11.06 2.73
C TRP A 112 7.62 -11.06 1.60
N GLY A 113 8.43 -10.01 1.48
CA GLY A 113 9.42 -9.89 0.40
C GLY A 113 10.41 -11.06 0.28
N GLY A 114 10.79 -11.66 1.42
CA GLY A 114 11.69 -12.81 1.51
C GLY A 114 11.00 -14.16 1.59
N LEU A 115 9.68 -14.26 1.39
CA LEU A 115 8.91 -15.49 1.57
C LEU A 115 9.44 -16.67 0.73
N LYS A 116 10.00 -16.38 -0.45
CA LYS A 116 10.61 -17.37 -1.36
C LYS A 116 12.15 -17.32 -1.37
N GLY A 117 12.75 -16.72 -0.34
CA GLY A 117 14.18 -16.48 -0.24
C GLY A 117 14.61 -15.16 -0.87
N VAL A 118 15.90 -14.84 -0.71
CA VAL A 118 16.56 -13.68 -1.31
C VAL A 118 17.64 -14.19 -2.24
N ASP A 119 17.65 -13.72 -3.49
CA ASP A 119 18.75 -13.96 -4.41
C ASP A 119 19.92 -13.03 -4.07
N TYR A 120 20.85 -13.50 -3.24
CA TYR A 120 22.01 -12.72 -2.84
C TYR A 120 22.92 -12.38 -4.03
N GLY A 121 22.98 -13.24 -5.06
CA GLY A 121 23.80 -13.01 -6.25
C GLY A 121 23.36 -11.77 -7.04
N ALA A 122 22.08 -11.42 -7.00
CA ALA A 122 21.55 -10.20 -7.60
C ALA A 122 22.08 -8.90 -6.94
N PHE A 123 22.68 -8.99 -5.76
CA PHE A 123 23.20 -7.84 -4.99
C PHE A 123 24.72 -7.82 -4.87
N GLU A 124 25.44 -8.79 -5.45
CA GLU A 124 26.91 -8.86 -5.33
C GLU A 124 27.63 -7.77 -6.13
N GLY A 125 26.91 -7.00 -6.95
CA GLY A 125 27.48 -5.98 -7.83
C GLY A 125 28.34 -6.61 -8.94
N ASN A 126 28.75 -5.80 -9.92
CA ASN A 126 29.81 -6.18 -10.85
C ASN A 126 31.17 -5.74 -10.31
#